data_AF-A0A7S2LWJ1-F1
#
_entry.id   AF-A0A7S2LWJ1-F1
#
_cell.length_a   1.000
_cell.length_b   1.000
_cell.length_c   1.000
_cell.angle_alpha   90.00
_cell.angle_beta   90.00
_cell.angle_gamma   90.00
#
_symmetry.space_group_name_H-M   'P 1'
#
loop_
_entity.id
_entity.type
_entity.pdbx_description
1 polymer ?
#
loop_
_entity_poly.entity_id
_entity_poly.type
_entity_poly.pdbx_seq_one_letter_code
_entity_poly.pdbx_strand_id
1 'polypeptide(L)'
;WGTWVKTWKPDPIIWHPDKVICFSGWVDVEQALGTCAGMVFPSRGERWLSVGGGNCDSKNPSNPIDVSWNTAKVQKLIDTVKRGGITGYAGIMLDLETSGPGCKVALQLSQGARCGAKLKEDTYGDGPSAALLQEAYAAIKAKGMKVGVTWSYNIPYCMMNAQEIVRGALSDSNVDLISPQMYARGEAFTDAPAWRWNGQPTLGYADYLGAKGSIVPTFKPANGLTDVMEISTDIASQHGVMIDDAVSKGFTDFANSPGCFAFQD
;
A
#
# COMPACT_ATOMS: atom_id res chain seq x y z
N TRP A 1 3.72 9.23 13.80
CA TRP A 1 3.28 9.91 12.57
C TRP A 1 4.25 9.60 11.44
N GLY A 2 3.76 9.39 10.21
CA GLY A 2 4.64 9.20 9.04
C GLY A 2 4.10 9.89 7.80
N THR A 3 4.88 9.88 6.72
CA THR A 3 4.47 10.47 5.45
C THR A 3 4.91 9.62 4.27
N TRP A 4 4.06 9.58 3.27
CA TRP A 4 4.45 9.18 1.92
C TRP A 4 5.08 10.38 1.23
N VAL A 5 6.17 10.16 0.51
CA VAL A 5 6.80 11.19 -0.34
C VAL A 5 6.82 10.64 -1.76
N LYS A 6 6.09 11.31 -2.65
CA LYS A 6 6.01 10.92 -4.05
C LYS A 6 7.30 11.26 -4.79
N THR A 7 7.84 10.29 -5.51
CA THR A 7 9.09 10.44 -6.29
C THR A 7 8.96 11.43 -7.45
N TRP A 8 7.77 11.59 -8.04
CA TRP A 8 7.51 12.49 -9.18
C TRP A 8 6.94 13.86 -8.80
N LYS A 9 6.62 14.07 -7.52
CA LYS A 9 6.16 15.36 -6.98
C LYS A 9 6.59 15.43 -5.50
N PRO A 10 7.85 15.76 -5.22
CA PRO A 10 8.34 15.87 -3.85
C PRO A 10 7.57 17.00 -3.16
N ASP A 11 6.65 16.63 -2.27
CA ASP A 11 5.86 17.60 -1.51
C ASP A 11 6.56 17.85 -0.15
N PRO A 12 6.93 19.10 0.20
CA PRO A 12 7.72 19.39 1.41
C PRO A 12 6.94 19.27 2.73
N ILE A 13 5.82 18.55 2.74
CA ILE A 13 4.70 18.88 3.63
C ILE A 13 4.80 18.32 5.04
N ILE A 14 5.81 17.51 5.39
CA ILE A 14 6.02 17.15 6.80
C ILE A 14 7.51 17.30 7.15
N TRP A 15 7.82 18.29 7.99
CA TRP A 15 9.19 18.65 8.34
C TRP A 15 9.87 17.61 9.24
N HIS A 16 9.11 16.82 10.01
CA HIS A 16 9.66 15.87 11.01
C HIS A 16 8.87 14.56 11.15
N PRO A 17 8.65 13.78 10.09
CA PRO A 17 7.97 12.49 10.21
C PRO A 17 8.86 11.47 10.94
N ASP A 18 8.25 10.54 11.69
CA ASP A 18 8.98 9.40 12.28
C ASP A 18 9.40 8.39 11.20
N LYS A 19 8.65 8.36 10.09
CA LYS A 19 8.85 7.46 8.95
C LYS A 19 8.60 8.22 7.65
N VAL A 20 9.52 8.08 6.71
CA VAL A 20 9.40 8.62 5.36
C VAL A 20 9.37 7.45 4.38
N ILE A 21 8.27 7.29 3.67
CA ILE A 21 8.12 6.22 2.68
C ILE A 21 8.28 6.82 1.28
N CYS A 22 9.29 6.37 0.56
CA CYS A 22 9.45 6.72 -0.85
C CYS A 22 8.43 5.96 -1.68
N PHE A 23 7.43 6.65 -2.21
CA PHE A 23 6.42 6.07 -3.10
C PHE A 23 7.01 5.94 -4.51
N SER A 24 7.43 4.73 -4.87
CA SER A 24 8.13 4.47 -6.13
C SER A 24 7.20 4.27 -7.32
N GLY A 25 6.00 3.72 -7.10
CA GLY A 25 5.08 3.31 -8.17
C GLY A 25 5.56 2.10 -8.97
N TRP A 26 6.62 1.40 -8.53
CA TRP A 26 7.22 0.27 -9.23
C TRP A 26 7.14 -1.02 -8.41
N VAL A 27 6.52 -2.05 -8.98
CA VAL A 27 6.58 -3.42 -8.45
C VAL A 27 7.95 -4.07 -8.68
N ASP A 28 8.73 -3.63 -9.68
CA ASP A 28 10.11 -4.07 -9.83
C ASP A 28 11.02 -3.39 -8.81
N VAL A 29 11.58 -4.17 -7.89
CA VAL A 29 12.42 -3.66 -6.80
C VAL A 29 13.63 -2.83 -7.27
N GLU A 30 14.23 -3.15 -8.42
CA GLU A 30 15.39 -2.41 -8.92
C GLU A 30 14.96 -1.07 -9.53
N GLN A 31 13.81 -1.01 -10.20
CA GLN A 31 13.22 0.24 -10.66
C GLN A 31 12.77 1.11 -9.48
N ALA A 32 12.22 0.49 -8.43
CA ALA A 32 11.86 1.18 -7.20
C ALA A 32 13.07 1.83 -6.53
N LEU A 33 14.16 1.05 -6.37
CA LEU A 33 15.44 1.55 -5.86
C LEU A 33 15.99 2.70 -6.72
N GLY A 34 16.01 2.54 -8.04
CA GLY A 34 16.50 3.55 -8.97
C GLY A 34 15.70 4.86 -8.89
N THR A 35 14.38 4.75 -8.75
CA THR A 35 13.48 5.90 -8.62
C THR A 35 13.70 6.61 -7.27
N CYS A 36 13.83 5.86 -6.18
CA CYS A 36 14.03 6.42 -4.85
C CYS A 36 15.47 6.94 -4.60
N ALA A 37 16.46 6.48 -5.37
CA ALA A 37 17.84 6.95 -5.24
C ALA A 37 18.00 8.46 -5.56
N GLY A 38 17.14 9.01 -6.42
CA GLY A 38 17.15 10.43 -6.79
C GLY A 38 16.43 11.34 -5.80
N MET A 39 15.85 10.80 -4.72
CA MET A 39 15.05 11.59 -3.79
C MET A 39 15.87 12.23 -2.67
N VAL A 40 15.53 13.49 -2.38
CA VAL A 40 15.95 14.16 -1.15
C VAL A 40 14.95 13.80 -0.05
N PHE A 41 15.36 12.93 0.87
CA PHE A 41 14.58 12.63 2.06
C PHE A 41 14.74 13.75 3.10
N PRO A 42 13.71 14.00 3.93
CA PRO A 42 13.87 14.74 5.18
C PRO A 42 15.07 14.25 6.01
N SER A 43 15.68 15.15 6.78
CA SER A 43 16.86 14.84 7.60
C SER A 43 16.54 13.96 8.82
N ARG A 44 15.26 13.76 9.13
CA ARG A 44 14.75 12.95 10.25
C ARG A 44 13.76 11.90 9.73
N GLY A 45 13.57 10.86 10.54
CA GLY A 45 12.65 9.76 10.25
C GLY A 45 13.35 8.55 9.64
N GLU A 46 12.82 7.37 9.96
CA GLU A 46 13.23 6.12 9.33
C GLU A 46 12.88 6.17 7.84
N ARG A 47 13.83 5.81 6.97
CA ARG A 47 13.59 5.75 5.52
C ARG A 47 13.03 4.38 5.13
N TRP A 48 11.95 4.39 4.37
CA TRP A 48 11.29 3.19 3.88
C TRP A 48 11.19 3.22 2.36
N LEU A 49 11.46 2.09 1.73
CA LEU A 49 11.28 1.89 0.29
C LEU A 49 9.87 1.38 0.04
N SER A 50 9.08 2.03 -0.81
CA SER A 50 7.87 1.39 -1.34
C SER A 50 8.20 0.55 -2.57
N VAL A 51 7.74 -0.70 -2.59
CA VAL A 51 7.67 -1.54 -3.79
C VAL A 51 6.21 -1.76 -4.08
N GLY A 52 5.75 -1.43 -5.29
CA GLY A 52 4.35 -1.47 -5.67
C GLY A 52 3.74 -0.09 -5.88
N GLY A 53 2.43 0.06 -5.60
CA GLY A 53 1.67 1.29 -5.87
C GLY A 53 1.56 1.58 -7.36
N GLY A 54 1.52 0.50 -8.16
CA GLY A 54 1.75 0.50 -9.59
C GLY A 54 0.96 1.60 -10.29
N ASN A 55 1.65 2.45 -11.05
CA ASN A 55 1.02 3.37 -11.99
C ASN A 55 0.37 2.57 -13.14
N CYS A 56 -0.79 1.92 -12.91
CA CYS A 56 -1.63 1.43 -14.01
C CYS A 56 -2.04 2.57 -14.95
N ASP A 57 -1.80 3.80 -14.53
CA ASP A 57 -1.97 5.05 -15.26
C ASP A 57 -0.82 5.34 -16.24
N SER A 58 -0.10 4.32 -16.74
CA SER A 58 0.99 4.54 -17.68
C SER A 58 0.47 5.33 -18.88
N LYS A 59 0.82 6.62 -18.90
CA LYS A 59 0.36 7.66 -19.84
C LYS A 59 0.78 7.40 -21.30
N ASN A 60 1.30 6.21 -21.59
CA ASN A 60 1.77 5.79 -22.90
C ASN A 60 1.09 4.49 -23.32
N PRO A 61 -0.09 4.56 -23.96
CA PRO A 61 -0.79 3.38 -24.50
C PRO A 61 0.01 2.63 -25.58
N SER A 62 1.09 3.21 -26.10
CA SER A 62 1.94 2.62 -27.14
C SER A 62 3.06 1.72 -26.59
N ASN A 63 3.34 1.77 -25.28
CA ASN A 63 4.31 0.88 -24.63
C ASN A 63 3.93 0.66 -23.16
N PRO A 64 2.94 -0.21 -22.89
CA PRO A 64 2.48 -0.44 -21.52
C PRO A 64 3.55 -1.20 -20.74
N ILE A 65 4.21 -0.51 -19.81
CA ILE A 65 5.07 -1.16 -18.82
C ILE A 65 4.16 -1.89 -17.83
N ASP A 66 4.34 -3.20 -17.70
CA ASP A 66 3.59 -3.98 -16.70
C ASP A 66 4.17 -3.70 -15.31
N VAL A 67 3.41 -2.95 -14.52
CA VAL A 67 3.73 -2.57 -13.14
C VAL A 67 2.90 -3.34 -12.13
N SER A 68 2.32 -4.47 -12.52
CA SER A 68 1.45 -5.27 -11.65
C SER A 68 2.23 -6.33 -10.89
N TRP A 69 1.71 -6.76 -9.73
CA TRP A 69 2.29 -7.85 -8.95
C TRP A 69 2.15 -9.20 -9.65
N ASN A 70 3.23 -9.97 -9.66
CA ASN A 70 3.25 -11.38 -10.08
C ASN A 70 4.36 -12.15 -9.34
N THR A 71 4.33 -13.47 -9.44
CA THR A 71 5.30 -14.39 -8.81
C THR A 71 6.75 -14.00 -9.10
N ALA A 72 7.09 -13.69 -10.36
CA ALA A 72 8.46 -13.35 -10.74
C ALA A 72 8.95 -12.05 -10.09
N LYS A 73 8.08 -11.06 -9.91
CA LYS A 73 8.42 -9.79 -9.25
C LYS A 73 8.63 -9.97 -7.74
N VAL A 74 7.80 -10.79 -7.09
CA VAL A 74 8.01 -11.12 -5.67
C VAL A 74 9.28 -11.95 -5.48
N GLN A 75 9.56 -12.91 -6.36
CA GLN A 75 10.81 -13.67 -6.33
C GLN A 75 12.03 -12.76 -6.51
N LYS A 76 11.97 -11.82 -7.47
CA LYS A 76 13.05 -10.84 -7.67
C LYS A 76 13.28 -9.96 -6.44
N LEU A 77 12.21 -9.56 -5.73
CA LEU A 77 12.30 -8.87 -4.45
C LEU A 77 13.01 -9.73 -3.41
N ILE A 78 12.58 -10.98 -3.23
CA ILE A 78 13.20 -11.96 -2.31
C ILE A 78 14.69 -12.11 -2.59
N ASP A 79 15.07 -12.35 -3.85
CA ASP A 79 16.46 -12.55 -4.24
C ASP A 79 17.30 -11.29 -4.01
N THR A 80 16.73 -10.11 -4.31
CA THR A 80 17.39 -8.82 -4.10
C THR A 80 17.62 -8.52 -2.62
N VAL A 81 16.65 -8.83 -1.77
CA VAL A 81 16.80 -8.75 -0.32
C VAL A 81 17.87 -9.74 0.16
N LYS A 82 17.79 -11.01 -0.24
CA LYS A 82 18.72 -12.07 0.19
C LYS A 82 20.17 -11.76 -0.16
N ARG A 83 20.44 -11.18 -1.34
CA ARG A 83 21.79 -10.73 -1.74
C ARG A 83 22.25 -9.41 -1.12
N GLY A 84 21.43 -8.77 -0.29
CA GLY A 84 21.77 -7.49 0.36
C GLY A 84 21.72 -6.29 -0.59
N GLY A 85 20.93 -6.36 -1.67
CA GLY A 85 20.84 -5.31 -2.69
C GLY A 85 20.05 -4.06 -2.26
N ILE A 86 19.45 -4.07 -1.07
CA ILE A 86 18.69 -2.95 -0.51
C ILE A 86 19.45 -2.41 0.70
N THR A 87 19.94 -1.18 0.60
CA THR A 87 20.76 -0.53 1.63
C THR A 87 20.24 0.88 1.92
N GLY A 88 20.48 1.39 3.13
CA GLY A 88 20.07 2.74 3.53
C GLY A 88 18.58 2.91 3.88
N TYR A 89 17.82 1.82 3.91
CA TYR A 89 16.41 1.79 4.32
C TYR A 89 16.25 1.00 5.62
N ALA A 90 15.38 1.50 6.51
CA ALA A 90 15.00 0.83 7.75
C ALA A 90 13.90 -0.22 7.53
N GLY A 91 13.14 -0.10 6.44
CA GLY A 91 12.07 -1.03 6.10
C GLY A 91 11.63 -0.94 4.64
N ILE A 92 10.81 -1.90 4.24
CA ILE A 92 10.16 -1.93 2.93
C ILE A 92 8.65 -1.94 3.16
N MET A 93 7.96 -1.04 2.47
CA MET A 93 6.51 -1.01 2.37
C MET A 93 6.10 -1.71 1.08
N LEU A 94 5.39 -2.83 1.17
CA LEU A 94 4.80 -3.47 -0.01
C LEU A 94 3.44 -2.85 -0.26
N ASP A 95 3.35 -2.12 -1.37
CA ASP A 95 2.16 -1.41 -1.79
C ASP A 95 1.37 -2.24 -2.80
N LEU A 96 0.45 -3.02 -2.25
CA LEU A 96 -0.22 -4.11 -2.93
C LEU A 96 -1.40 -3.56 -3.72
N GLU A 97 -1.15 -3.41 -5.03
CA GLU A 97 -2.13 -2.99 -6.01
C GLU A 97 -1.89 -3.72 -7.33
N THR A 98 -2.95 -4.32 -7.85
CA THR A 98 -3.10 -5.03 -9.12
C THR A 98 -2.22 -6.27 -9.27
N SER A 99 -2.76 -7.33 -9.88
CA SER A 99 -2.00 -8.55 -10.19
C SER A 99 -2.05 -8.91 -11.67
N GLY A 100 -0.99 -9.56 -12.18
CA GLY A 100 -0.94 -10.06 -13.56
C GLY A 100 -1.00 -8.94 -14.62
N PRO A 101 -1.46 -9.16 -15.86
CA PRO A 101 -1.62 -8.09 -16.84
C PRO A 101 -2.79 -7.14 -16.50
N GLY A 102 -3.33 -7.15 -15.27
CA GLY A 102 -4.48 -6.36 -14.82
C GLY A 102 -4.37 -4.86 -15.12
N CYS A 103 -3.16 -4.27 -15.03
CA CYS A 103 -2.96 -2.89 -15.47
C CYS A 103 -3.16 -2.70 -16.99
N LYS A 104 -2.78 -3.67 -17.85
CA LYS A 104 -2.96 -3.60 -19.31
C LYS A 104 -4.43 -3.67 -19.70
N VAL A 105 -5.21 -4.47 -18.98
CA VAL A 105 -6.60 -4.71 -19.34
C VAL A 105 -7.51 -3.56 -18.88
N ALA A 106 -7.18 -2.90 -17.76
CA ALA A 106 -7.86 -1.68 -17.32
C ALA A 106 -7.74 -0.52 -18.33
N LEU A 107 -6.65 -0.45 -19.11
CA LEU A 107 -6.41 0.58 -20.13
C LEU A 107 -7.09 0.28 -21.49
N GLN A 108 -7.29 -1.00 -21.84
CA GLN A 108 -7.89 -1.39 -23.13
C GLN A 108 -9.42 -1.29 -23.16
N LEU A 109 -10.06 -1.22 -22.00
CA LEU A 109 -11.50 -1.07 -21.89
C LEU A 109 -11.84 0.43 -21.85
N SER A 110 -12.03 1.01 -23.03
CA SER A 110 -12.65 2.31 -23.19
C SER A 110 -13.96 2.36 -22.36
N GLN A 111 -14.14 3.42 -21.56
CA GLN A 111 -15.32 3.70 -20.73
C GLN A 111 -15.45 2.92 -19.40
N GLY A 112 -14.50 3.11 -18.48
CA GLY A 112 -14.78 2.93 -17.05
C GLY A 112 -14.95 1.48 -16.59
N ALA A 113 -14.30 0.53 -17.26
CA ALA A 113 -14.20 -0.83 -16.73
C ALA A 113 -13.26 -0.84 -15.51
N ARG A 114 -13.89 -0.75 -14.34
CA ARG A 114 -13.27 -1.09 -13.06
C ARG A 114 -12.97 -2.58 -13.06
N CYS A 115 -11.94 -3.00 -12.34
CA CYS A 115 -11.37 -4.34 -12.36
C CYS A 115 -12.37 -5.51 -12.23
N GLY A 116 -13.54 -5.27 -11.62
CA GLY A 116 -14.64 -6.24 -11.53
C GLY A 116 -15.59 -6.36 -12.74
N ALA A 117 -15.49 -5.52 -13.77
CA ALA A 117 -16.40 -5.57 -14.92
C ALA A 117 -15.73 -6.20 -16.15
N LYS A 118 -16.03 -7.49 -16.39
CA LYS A 118 -15.81 -8.26 -17.64
C LYS A 118 -14.46 -8.92 -17.90
N LEU A 119 -13.66 -9.24 -16.89
CA LEU A 119 -12.48 -10.08 -17.12
C LEU A 119 -12.75 -11.48 -16.57
N LYS A 120 -12.72 -12.46 -17.48
CA LYS A 120 -12.82 -13.88 -17.10
C LYS A 120 -11.63 -14.21 -16.19
N GLU A 121 -11.79 -15.19 -15.31
CA GLU A 121 -10.78 -15.65 -14.35
C GLU A 121 -9.42 -15.96 -15.01
N ASP A 122 -9.43 -16.30 -16.31
CA ASP A 122 -8.27 -16.53 -17.18
C ASP A 122 -7.51 -15.26 -17.63
N THR A 123 -8.03 -14.07 -17.37
CA THR A 123 -7.52 -12.80 -17.92
C THR A 123 -6.59 -12.08 -16.94
N TYR A 124 -6.71 -12.36 -15.64
CA TYR A 124 -5.69 -12.00 -14.66
C TYR A 124 -4.65 -13.14 -14.62
N GLY A 125 -3.48 -12.92 -15.21
CA GLY A 125 -2.33 -13.79 -15.02
C GLY A 125 -1.98 -13.96 -13.54
N ASP A 126 -1.26 -15.04 -13.23
CA ASP A 126 -0.97 -15.48 -11.86
C ASP A 126 -0.36 -14.36 -10.99
N GLY A 127 -1.20 -13.73 -10.18
CA GLY A 127 -0.77 -12.87 -9.10
C GLY A 127 0.05 -13.66 -8.08
N PRO A 128 0.84 -12.99 -7.23
CA PRO A 128 1.56 -13.70 -6.19
C PRO A 128 0.57 -14.36 -5.21
N SER A 129 0.91 -15.54 -4.71
CA SER A 129 0.17 -16.15 -3.61
C SER A 129 0.45 -15.42 -2.29
N ALA A 130 -0.44 -15.57 -1.31
CA ALA A 130 -0.19 -15.06 0.03
C ALA A 130 1.08 -15.68 0.63
N ALA A 131 1.29 -16.98 0.43
CA ALA A 131 2.48 -17.69 0.89
C ALA A 131 3.79 -17.10 0.33
N LEU A 132 3.82 -16.75 -0.97
CA LEU A 132 5.01 -16.16 -1.57
C LEU A 132 5.30 -14.74 -1.02
N LEU A 133 4.26 -13.97 -0.69
CA LEU A 133 4.43 -12.69 0.00
C LEU A 133 4.95 -12.88 1.43
N GLN A 134 4.49 -13.91 2.15
CA GLN A 134 5.00 -14.26 3.47
C GLN A 134 6.49 -14.65 3.44
N GLU A 135 6.93 -15.38 2.39
CA GLU A 135 8.36 -15.61 2.15
C GLU A 135 9.14 -14.32 1.94
N ALA A 136 8.56 -13.34 1.24
CA ALA A 136 9.16 -12.02 1.07
C ALA A 136 9.27 -11.28 2.41
N TYR A 137 8.23 -11.30 3.24
CA TYR A 137 8.26 -10.70 4.59
C TYR A 137 9.40 -11.30 5.42
N ALA A 138 9.48 -12.63 5.48
CA ALA A 138 10.53 -13.34 6.20
C ALA A 138 11.93 -13.00 5.68
N ALA A 139 12.13 -12.92 4.36
CA ALA A 139 13.40 -12.54 3.75
C ALA A 139 13.83 -11.11 4.15
N ILE A 140 12.88 -10.16 4.17
CA ILE A 140 13.11 -8.76 4.58
C ILE A 140 13.51 -8.72 6.05
N LYS A 141 12.78 -9.41 6.94
CA LYS A 141 13.09 -9.49 8.37
C LYS A 141 14.44 -10.12 8.64
N ALA A 142 14.83 -11.15 7.88
CA ALA A 142 16.14 -11.80 8.01
C ALA A 142 17.31 -10.86 7.69
N LYS A 143 17.07 -9.72 7.02
CA LYS A 143 18.06 -8.65 6.81
C LYS A 143 17.99 -7.53 7.84
N GLY A 144 17.21 -7.69 8.91
CA GLY A 144 17.05 -6.69 9.97
C GLY A 144 16.21 -5.47 9.55
N MET A 145 15.58 -5.51 8.37
CA MET A 145 14.65 -4.47 7.91
C MET A 145 13.25 -4.73 8.47
N LYS A 146 12.46 -3.67 8.60
CA LYS A 146 11.03 -3.77 8.93
C LYS A 146 10.18 -4.05 7.69
N VAL A 147 9.04 -4.70 7.88
CA VAL A 147 8.06 -4.99 6.82
C VAL A 147 6.80 -4.18 7.08
N GLY A 148 6.40 -3.43 6.07
CA GLY A 148 5.10 -2.78 6.00
C GLY A 148 4.33 -3.32 4.82
N VAL A 149 3.01 -3.37 4.95
CA VAL A 149 2.10 -3.65 3.84
C VAL A 149 1.04 -2.57 3.77
N THR A 150 0.63 -2.21 2.57
CA THR A 150 -0.41 -1.21 2.34
C THR A 150 -1.28 -1.61 1.15
N TRP A 151 -2.51 -1.13 1.15
CA TRP A 151 -3.49 -1.31 0.08
C TRP A 151 -4.60 -0.27 0.20
N SER A 152 -5.41 -0.11 -0.86
CA SER A 152 -6.57 0.78 -0.86
C SER A 152 -7.68 0.27 0.07
N TYR A 153 -8.18 1.12 0.98
CA TYR A 153 -9.27 0.80 1.90
C TYR A 153 -9.06 -0.53 2.66
N ASN A 154 -9.99 -1.48 2.52
CA ASN A 154 -9.97 -2.77 3.18
C ASN A 154 -9.22 -3.85 2.41
N ILE A 155 -8.98 -3.70 1.09
CA ILE A 155 -8.34 -4.73 0.24
C ILE A 155 -7.51 -4.17 -0.94
N PRO A 156 -6.45 -4.88 -1.39
CA PRO A 156 -5.70 -4.54 -2.60
C PRO A 156 -6.57 -4.33 -3.85
N TYR A 157 -6.24 -3.30 -4.63
CA TYR A 157 -6.92 -3.03 -5.91
C TYR A 157 -6.64 -4.11 -6.92
N CYS A 158 -7.66 -4.64 -7.59
CA CYS A 158 -7.51 -5.56 -8.74
C CYS A 158 -6.58 -6.75 -8.52
N MET A 159 -6.57 -7.33 -7.30
CA MET A 159 -5.89 -8.60 -7.03
C MET A 159 -6.93 -9.69 -6.84
N MET A 160 -6.82 -10.79 -7.60
CA MET A 160 -7.83 -11.87 -7.58
C MET A 160 -7.93 -12.58 -6.23
N ASN A 161 -6.80 -12.77 -5.55
CA ASN A 161 -6.69 -13.39 -4.24
C ASN A 161 -6.53 -12.35 -3.10
N ALA A 162 -7.05 -11.13 -3.29
CA ALA A 162 -6.89 -10.02 -2.35
C ALA A 162 -7.24 -10.39 -0.89
N GLN A 163 -8.31 -11.17 -0.67
CA GLN A 163 -8.70 -11.57 0.69
C GLN A 163 -7.68 -12.49 1.35
N GLU A 164 -7.13 -13.45 0.59
CA GLU A 164 -6.11 -14.37 1.07
C GLU A 164 -4.82 -13.61 1.40
N ILE A 165 -4.42 -12.68 0.52
CA ILE A 165 -3.24 -11.82 0.71
C ILE A 165 -3.38 -10.97 1.98
N VAL A 166 -4.53 -10.32 2.18
CA VAL A 166 -4.76 -9.49 3.38
C VAL A 166 -4.72 -10.36 4.63
N ARG A 167 -5.46 -11.47 4.68
CA ARG A 167 -5.43 -12.39 5.84
C ARG A 167 -4.03 -12.94 6.12
N GLY A 168 -3.28 -13.27 5.07
CA GLY A 168 -1.89 -13.71 5.17
C GLY A 168 -0.99 -12.64 5.79
N ALA A 169 -1.17 -11.38 5.41
CA ALA A 169 -0.41 -10.27 5.99
C ALA A 169 -0.81 -9.93 7.43
N LEU A 170 -2.11 -9.94 7.75
CA LEU A 170 -2.62 -9.67 9.09
C LEU A 170 -2.13 -10.70 10.12
N SER A 171 -1.97 -11.97 9.70
CA SER A 171 -1.57 -13.07 10.58
C SER A 171 -0.06 -13.31 10.67
N ASP A 172 0.76 -12.70 9.81
CA ASP A 172 2.21 -12.95 9.76
C ASP A 172 2.98 -12.07 10.75
N SER A 173 3.75 -12.70 11.64
CA SER A 173 4.57 -12.03 12.66
C SER A 173 5.81 -11.30 12.09
N ASN A 174 6.13 -11.51 10.82
CA ASN A 174 7.13 -10.75 10.10
C ASN A 174 6.62 -9.37 9.67
N VAL A 175 5.32 -9.13 9.64
CA VAL A 175 4.74 -7.83 9.28
C VAL A 175 4.75 -6.91 10.51
N ASP A 176 5.51 -5.82 10.44
CA ASP A 176 5.59 -4.82 11.52
C ASP A 176 4.44 -3.80 11.43
N LEU A 177 4.00 -3.49 10.22
CA LEU A 177 3.05 -2.41 9.96
C LEU A 177 2.04 -2.79 8.87
N ILE A 178 0.77 -2.50 9.14
CA ILE A 178 -0.34 -2.65 8.19
C ILE A 178 -0.96 -1.26 7.98
N SER A 179 -0.93 -0.75 6.76
CA SER A 179 -1.39 0.60 6.42
C SER A 179 -2.51 0.56 5.39
N PRO A 180 -3.78 0.34 5.78
CA PRO A 180 -4.90 0.57 4.86
C PRO A 180 -4.95 2.05 4.44
N GLN A 181 -5.17 2.33 3.16
CA GLN A 181 -5.21 3.67 2.60
C GLN A 181 -6.66 4.19 2.52
N MET A 182 -7.00 5.12 3.41
CA MET A 182 -8.35 5.61 3.69
C MET A 182 -8.64 6.95 2.97
N TYR A 183 -8.35 7.02 1.66
CA TYR A 183 -8.30 8.27 0.89
C TYR A 183 -9.60 9.10 0.80
N ALA A 184 -10.77 8.53 1.13
CA ALA A 184 -12.06 9.22 1.03
C ALA A 184 -12.61 9.56 2.42
N ARG A 185 -12.20 10.71 3.00
CA ARG A 185 -12.84 11.33 4.19
C ARG A 185 -13.14 10.37 5.37
N GLY A 186 -12.32 9.33 5.57
CA GLY A 186 -12.56 8.33 6.61
C GLY A 186 -13.75 7.41 6.37
N GLU A 187 -14.22 7.25 5.11
CA GLU A 187 -15.19 6.21 4.76
C GLU A 187 -14.66 4.86 5.27
N ALA A 188 -15.48 4.26 6.13
CA ALA A 188 -15.16 3.08 6.89
C ALA A 188 -14.79 1.91 5.97
N PHE A 189 -14.16 0.89 6.55
CA PHE A 189 -13.93 -0.44 5.98
C PHE A 189 -15.16 -1.14 5.34
N THR A 190 -16.32 -0.49 5.32
CA THR A 190 -17.63 -1.04 4.94
C THR A 190 -18.02 -0.80 3.48
N ASP A 191 -17.42 0.17 2.77
CA ASP A 191 -18.06 0.74 1.58
C ASP A 191 -17.29 0.56 0.27
N ALA A 192 -16.27 -0.31 0.22
CA ALA A 192 -15.54 -0.56 -1.03
C ALA A 192 -16.49 -1.09 -2.12
N PRO A 193 -16.60 -0.41 -3.29
CA PRO A 193 -17.39 -0.80 -4.43
C PRO A 193 -17.52 -2.30 -4.71
N ALA A 194 -18.60 -3.02 -4.39
CA ALA A 194 -18.79 -4.42 -4.81
C ALA A 194 -18.38 -4.72 -6.28
N TRP A 195 -18.61 -3.76 -7.18
CA TRP A 195 -18.32 -3.80 -8.62
C TRP A 195 -16.93 -3.29 -9.02
N ARG A 196 -16.09 -2.86 -8.08
CA ARG A 196 -14.73 -2.35 -8.34
C ARG A 196 -13.61 -3.38 -8.11
N TRP A 197 -13.83 -4.44 -7.34
CA TRP A 197 -12.72 -5.16 -6.68
C TRP A 197 -12.73 -6.70 -6.82
N ASN A 198 -12.96 -7.25 -8.02
CA ASN A 198 -12.80 -8.70 -8.29
C ASN A 198 -13.63 -9.65 -7.39
N GLY A 199 -14.86 -9.25 -7.05
CA GLY A 199 -15.78 -10.07 -6.26
C GLY A 199 -15.89 -9.57 -4.82
N GLN A 200 -17.00 -8.88 -4.54
CA GLN A 200 -17.59 -8.61 -3.21
C GLN A 200 -16.59 -8.79 -2.04
N PRO A 201 -15.76 -7.78 -1.73
CA PRO A 201 -14.90 -7.86 -0.56
C PRO A 201 -15.76 -8.12 0.68
N THR A 202 -15.45 -9.20 1.39
CA THR A 202 -16.10 -9.53 2.68
C THR A 202 -15.26 -9.08 3.87
N LEU A 203 -14.04 -8.59 3.63
CA LEU A 203 -13.14 -8.14 4.67
C LEU A 203 -13.65 -6.84 5.30
N GLY A 204 -13.70 -6.81 6.62
CA GLY A 204 -14.04 -5.62 7.39
C GLY A 204 -13.07 -5.42 8.55
N TYR A 205 -13.39 -4.47 9.44
CA TYR A 205 -12.60 -4.23 10.66
C TYR A 205 -12.42 -5.50 11.52
N ALA A 206 -13.39 -6.43 11.50
CA ALA A 206 -13.31 -7.69 12.23
C ALA A 206 -12.12 -8.56 11.81
N ASP A 207 -11.76 -8.56 10.53
CA ASP A 207 -10.62 -9.35 10.04
C ASP A 207 -9.28 -8.81 10.55
N TYR A 208 -9.22 -7.54 10.95
CA TYR A 208 -8.03 -6.88 11.48
C TYR A 208 -7.81 -7.13 12.97
N LEU A 209 -8.80 -7.74 13.65
CA LEU A 209 -8.65 -8.12 15.05
C LEU A 209 -7.54 -9.15 15.21
N GLY A 210 -6.63 -8.90 16.15
CA GLY A 210 -5.49 -9.77 16.43
C GLY A 210 -4.39 -9.74 15.36
N ALA A 211 -4.41 -8.74 14.47
CA ALA A 211 -3.32 -8.49 13.53
C ALA A 211 -1.98 -8.43 14.27
N LYS A 212 -0.94 -9.04 13.68
CA LYS A 212 0.39 -9.11 14.30
C LYS A 212 1.17 -7.82 14.16
N GLY A 213 1.03 -7.16 13.00
CA GLY A 213 1.58 -5.83 12.77
C GLY A 213 0.74 -4.73 13.40
N SER A 214 1.36 -3.58 13.66
CA SER A 214 0.62 -2.39 14.09
C SER A 214 -0.22 -1.85 12.93
N ILE A 215 -1.50 -1.59 13.17
CA ILE A 215 -2.38 -0.98 12.18
C ILE A 215 -2.13 0.53 12.21
N VAL A 216 -1.65 1.09 11.09
CA VAL A 216 -1.27 2.50 10.92
C VAL A 216 -1.89 3.01 9.61
N PRO A 217 -3.14 3.47 9.61
CA PRO A 217 -3.84 3.88 8.40
C PRO A 217 -3.16 5.08 7.72
N THR A 218 -3.30 5.16 6.40
CA THR A 218 -2.90 6.32 5.59
C THR A 218 -4.11 7.15 5.22
N PHE A 219 -4.03 8.47 5.32
CA PHE A 219 -5.10 9.39 4.93
C PHE A 219 -4.63 10.40 3.89
N LYS A 220 -5.57 10.87 3.07
CA LYS A 220 -5.33 11.97 2.13
C LYS A 220 -5.80 13.29 2.76
N PRO A 221 -4.96 14.33 2.81
CA PRO A 221 -5.41 15.64 3.29
C PRO A 221 -6.52 16.20 2.42
N ALA A 222 -7.39 17.03 3.00
CA ALA A 222 -8.38 17.77 2.22
C ALA A 222 -7.72 18.60 1.09
N ASN A 223 -8.41 18.68 -0.05
CA ASN A 223 -7.89 19.37 -1.23
C ASN A 223 -7.62 20.86 -0.94
N GLY A 224 -6.48 21.37 -1.41
CA GLY A 224 -6.11 22.78 -1.33
C GLY A 224 -5.41 23.17 -0.03
N LEU A 225 -5.30 22.26 0.95
CA LEU A 225 -4.45 22.47 2.11
C LEU A 225 -2.98 22.49 1.67
N THR A 226 -2.26 23.51 2.14
CA THR A 226 -0.81 23.67 1.88
C THR A 226 -0.03 23.94 3.16
N ASP A 227 -0.72 24.34 4.22
CA ASP A 227 -0.11 24.54 5.53
C ASP A 227 0.04 23.20 6.28
N VAL A 228 1.23 22.98 6.84
CA VAL A 228 1.61 21.78 7.60
C VAL A 228 0.68 21.52 8.78
N MET A 229 0.27 22.58 9.50
CA MET A 229 -0.55 22.44 10.70
C MET A 229 -2.00 22.15 10.34
N GLU A 230 -2.51 22.77 9.28
CA GLU A 230 -3.83 22.44 8.73
C GLU A 230 -3.90 20.99 8.25
N ILE A 231 -2.88 20.54 7.51
CA ILE A 231 -2.79 19.15 7.04
C ILE A 231 -2.69 18.18 8.21
N SER A 232 -1.84 18.48 9.20
CA SER A 232 -1.71 17.62 10.40
C SER A 232 -3.02 17.54 11.18
N THR A 233 -3.74 18.66 11.30
CA THR A 233 -5.03 18.72 12.00
C THR A 233 -6.11 17.94 11.24
N ASP A 234 -6.16 18.08 9.91
CA ASP A 234 -7.09 17.35 9.06
C ASP A 234 -6.85 15.83 9.14
N ILE A 235 -5.60 15.39 9.02
CA ILE A 235 -5.24 13.96 9.12
C ILE A 235 -5.53 13.41 10.52
N ALA A 236 -5.25 14.19 11.59
CA ALA A 236 -5.57 13.78 12.95
C ALA A 236 -7.08 13.62 13.15
N SER A 237 -7.87 14.54 12.60
CA SER A 237 -9.33 14.49 12.63
C SER A 237 -9.86 13.26 11.90
N GLN A 238 -9.37 12.97 10.69
CA GLN A 238 -9.77 11.79 9.92
C GLN A 238 -9.43 10.49 10.66
N HIS A 239 -8.25 10.43 11.29
CA HIS A 239 -7.84 9.28 12.10
C HIS A 239 -8.75 9.08 13.32
N GLY A 240 -9.11 10.16 14.03
CA GLY A 240 -10.04 10.11 15.15
C GLY A 240 -11.41 9.57 14.76
N VAL A 241 -11.98 10.07 13.65
CA VAL A 241 -13.27 9.59 13.12
C VAL A 241 -13.23 8.09 12.80
N MET A 242 -12.14 7.61 12.18
CA MET A 242 -11.99 6.18 11.88
C MET A 242 -11.88 5.33 13.15
N ILE A 243 -11.14 5.80 14.17
CA ILE A 243 -11.05 5.10 15.46
C ILE A 243 -12.42 5.03 16.12
N ASP A 244 -13.15 6.16 16.18
CA ASP A 244 -14.49 6.21 16.79
C ASP A 244 -15.47 5.26 16.09
N ASP A 245 -15.46 5.22 14.75
CA ASP A 245 -16.28 4.29 13.97
C ASP A 245 -15.89 2.82 14.25
N ALA A 246 -14.60 2.49 14.25
CA ALA A 246 -14.13 1.14 14.52
C ALA A 246 -14.50 0.68 15.95
N VAL A 247 -14.27 1.54 16.95
CA VAL A 247 -14.60 1.27 18.36
C VAL A 247 -16.12 1.14 18.56
N SER A 248 -16.92 1.98 17.91
CA SER A 248 -18.40 1.89 17.98
C SER A 248 -18.94 0.54 17.49
N LYS A 249 -18.18 -0.14 16.61
CA LYS A 249 -18.49 -1.47 16.07
C LYS A 249 -17.79 -2.61 16.83
N GLY A 250 -17.11 -2.31 17.95
CA GLY A 250 -16.45 -3.28 18.82
C GLY A 250 -15.01 -3.62 18.44
N PHE A 251 -14.37 -2.86 17.53
CA PHE A 251 -13.03 -3.14 17.03
C PHE A 251 -11.96 -2.30 17.72
N THR A 252 -11.60 -2.70 18.94
CA THR A 252 -10.71 -1.91 19.82
C THR A 252 -9.24 -1.88 19.40
N ASP A 253 -8.78 -2.81 18.55
CA ASP A 253 -7.38 -2.84 18.11
C ASP A 253 -6.97 -1.59 17.33
N PHE A 254 -7.92 -0.94 16.64
CA PHE A 254 -7.70 0.33 15.97
C PHE A 254 -7.43 1.48 16.95
N ALA A 255 -7.94 1.41 18.18
CA ALA A 255 -7.63 2.39 19.23
C ALA A 255 -6.17 2.31 19.69
N ASN A 256 -5.49 1.19 19.44
CA ASN A 256 -4.06 1.00 19.73
C ASN A 256 -3.16 1.44 18.57
N SER A 257 -3.72 2.00 17.49
CA SER A 257 -2.97 2.55 16.37
C SER A 257 -1.91 3.54 16.88
N PRO A 258 -0.61 3.32 16.61
CA PRO A 258 0.45 4.22 17.06
C PRO A 258 0.50 5.54 16.27
N GLY A 259 -0.41 5.73 15.32
CA GLY A 259 -0.57 6.95 14.54
C GLY A 259 -1.05 6.67 13.12
N CYS A 260 -0.80 7.61 12.22
CA CYS A 260 -1.21 7.51 10.83
C CYS A 260 -0.13 8.06 9.89
N PHE A 261 -0.29 7.75 8.60
CA PHE A 261 0.46 8.37 7.51
C PHE A 261 -0.37 9.43 6.80
N ALA A 262 0.30 10.49 6.35
CA ALA A 262 -0.27 11.40 5.36
C ALA A 262 0.18 11.01 3.94
N PHE A 263 -0.75 11.02 2.99
CA PHE A 263 -0.49 10.84 1.56
C PHE A 263 -1.08 12.01 0.78
N GLN A 264 -0.26 12.74 0.04
CA GLN A 264 -0.70 13.87 -0.76
C GLN A 264 -0.44 13.65 -2.24
N ASP A 265 -1.42 14.04 -3.07
CA ASP A 265 -1.42 13.72 -4.49
C ASP A 265 -0.51 14.58 -5.38
#